data_AF-A0A530QPF0-F1
#
_entry.id   AF-A0A530QPF0-F1
#
_cell.length_a   1.000
_cell.length_b   1.000
_cell.length_c   1.000
_cell.angle_alpha   90.00
_cell.angle_beta   90.00
_cell.angle_gamma   90.00
#
_symmetry.space_group_name_H-M   'P 1'
#
loop_
_entity.id
_entity.type
_entity.pdbx_description
1 polymer ?
#
loop_
_entity_poly.entity_id
_entity_poly.type
_entity_poly.pdbx_seq_one_letter_code
_entity_poly.pdbx_strand_id
1 'polypeptide(L)'
;MCGIVGLFLKDKSLEPKLGAMLSEMLICLTDRGPDSAGIAIYGAPAGNEAKITIQSAKPEHDFRGLDAELAKAIGAPVSVAVKSTHAVIRTAPDKVDTAREALQSLRPD
;
A
#
# COMPACT_ATOMS: atom_id res chain seq x y z
N MET A 1 -4.54 23.51 1.04
CA MET A 1 -4.93 23.03 -0.30
C MET A 1 -4.01 21.85 -0.64
N CYS A 2 -4.47 20.62 -0.45
CA CYS A 2 -3.67 19.41 -0.75
C CYS A 2 -3.83 19.11 -2.24
N GLY A 3 -2.82 19.48 -3.05
CA GLY A 3 -2.80 19.19 -4.49
C GLY A 3 -2.05 17.89 -4.77
N ILE A 4 -2.64 17.01 -5.58
CA ILE A 4 -1.96 15.82 -6.11
C ILE A 4 -1.26 16.21 -7.41
N VAL A 5 0.00 15.83 -7.56
CA VAL A 5 0.76 15.96 -8.81
C VAL A 5 1.00 14.56 -9.38
N GLY A 6 0.87 14.41 -10.70
CA GLY A 6 1.09 13.13 -11.40
C GLY A 6 1.88 13.31 -12.68
N LEU A 7 2.75 12.34 -12.98
CA LEU A 7 3.49 12.23 -14.23
C LEU A 7 2.81 11.19 -15.13
N PHE A 8 2.34 11.61 -16.30
CA PHE A 8 1.71 10.71 -17.28
C PHE A 8 2.44 10.81 -18.62
N LEU A 9 3.15 9.74 -18.99
CA LEU A 9 3.88 9.65 -20.25
C LEU A 9 2.94 9.21 -21.38
N LYS A 10 2.75 10.07 -22.38
CA LYS A 10 1.99 9.74 -23.61
C LYS A 10 2.86 9.11 -24.70
N ASP A 11 4.15 9.44 -24.70
CA ASP A 11 5.13 8.88 -25.62
C ASP A 11 5.86 7.70 -24.97
N LYS A 12 5.70 6.52 -25.55
CA LYS A 12 6.35 5.29 -25.09
C LYS A 12 7.88 5.37 -25.14
N SER A 13 8.44 6.23 -25.99
CA SER A 13 9.90 6.41 -26.07
C SER A 13 10.51 6.96 -24.76
N LEU A 14 9.69 7.53 -23.87
CA LEU A 14 10.10 8.09 -22.59
C LEU A 14 10.06 7.08 -21.43
N GLU A 15 9.49 5.89 -21.60
CA GLU A 15 9.42 4.86 -20.56
C GLU A 15 10.78 4.54 -19.90
N PRO A 16 11.90 4.43 -20.64
CA PRO A 16 13.23 4.21 -20.03
C PRO A 16 13.68 5.34 -19.11
N LYS A 17 13.13 6.56 -19.27
CA LYS A 17 13.46 7.75 -18.47
C LYS A 17 12.48 7.98 -17.32
N LEU A 18 11.42 7.18 -17.21
CA LEU A 18 10.35 7.38 -16.22
C LEU A 18 10.90 7.49 -14.79
N GLY A 19 11.84 6.62 -14.41
CA GLY A 19 12.45 6.64 -13.09
C GLY A 19 13.13 7.98 -12.77
N ALA A 20 13.94 8.50 -13.70
CA ALA A 20 14.65 9.77 -13.52
C ALA A 20 13.67 10.96 -13.41
N MET A 21 12.67 11.03 -14.30
CA MET A 21 11.66 12.09 -14.29
C MET A 21 10.80 12.05 -13.02
N LEU A 22 10.42 10.86 -12.56
CA LEU A 22 9.69 10.66 -11.31
C LEU A 22 10.53 11.09 -10.11
N SER A 23 11.81 10.73 -10.07
CA SER A 23 12.73 11.14 -9.00
C SER A 23 12.90 12.66 -8.92
N GLU A 24 13.09 13.34 -10.05
CA GLU A 24 13.15 14.81 -10.09
C GLU A 24 11.88 15.44 -9.53
N MET A 25 10.71 14.93 -9.93
CA MET A 25 9.42 15.40 -9.40
C MET A 25 9.33 15.20 -7.88
N LEU A 26 9.71 14.03 -7.36
CA LEU A 26 9.65 13.74 -5.92
C LEU A 26 10.61 14.63 -5.10
N ILE A 27 11.79 14.94 -5.64
CA ILE A 27 12.73 15.89 -5.01
C ILE A 27 12.06 17.26 -4.86
N CYS A 28 11.47 17.80 -5.92
CA CYS A 28 10.75 19.07 -5.85
C CYS A 28 9.55 19.05 -4.89
N LEU A 29 8.87 17.90 -4.75
CA LEU A 29 7.78 17.75 -3.79
C LEU A 29 8.29 17.71 -2.34
N THR A 30 9.53 17.28 -2.11
CA THR A 30 10.14 17.22 -0.76
C THR A 30 10.35 18.62 -0.17
N ASP A 31 10.47 19.65 -1.00
CA ASP A 31 10.49 21.06 -0.56
C ASP A 31 9.20 21.48 0.18
N ARG A 32 8.11 20.72 0.02
CA ARG A 32 6.84 20.90 0.75
C ARG A 32 6.73 20.04 2.01
N GLY A 33 7.79 19.30 2.35
CA GLY A 33 7.88 18.40 3.50
C GLY A 33 7.98 16.92 3.10
N PRO A 34 8.53 16.06 3.99
CA PRO A 34 8.77 14.65 3.71
C PRO A 34 7.48 13.88 3.36
N ASP A 35 6.34 14.30 3.92
CA ASP A 35 5.03 13.68 3.68
C ASP A 35 4.46 14.01 2.29
N SER A 36 5.04 15.00 1.59
CA SER A 36 4.62 15.38 0.23
C SER A 36 5.29 14.54 -0.87
N ALA A 37 6.31 13.77 -0.51
CA ALA A 37 7.06 12.92 -1.44
C ALA A 37 6.81 11.44 -1.13
N GLY A 38 6.12 10.75 -2.03
CA GLY A 38 5.85 9.32 -1.90
C GLY A 38 5.27 8.74 -3.19
N ILE A 39 5.46 7.44 -3.40
CA ILE A 39 4.89 6.72 -4.54
C ILE A 39 4.26 5.41 -4.08
N ALA A 40 3.14 5.06 -4.72
CA ALA A 40 2.53 3.74 -4.60
C ALA A 40 2.65 3.04 -5.95
N ILE A 41 3.32 1.88 -5.97
CA ILE A 41 3.49 1.07 -7.19
C ILE A 41 2.36 0.04 -7.24
N TYR A 42 1.57 0.11 -8.32
CA TYR A 42 0.50 -0.86 -8.59
C TYR A 42 0.95 -1.75 -9.75
N GLY A 43 0.92 -3.07 -9.51
CA GLY A 43 1.13 -4.07 -10.56
C GLY A 43 -0.15 -4.34 -11.33
N ALA A 44 -0.07 -5.27 -12.28
CA ALA A 44 -1.24 -5.78 -12.98
C ALA A 44 -2.29 -6.35 -12.00
N PRO A 45 -3.60 -6.24 -12.31
CA PRO A 45 -4.63 -6.89 -11.53
C PRO A 45 -4.37 -8.41 -11.48
N ALA A 46 -4.46 -8.98 -10.28
CA ALA A 46 -4.23 -10.40 -10.04
C ALA A 46 -5.53 -11.03 -9.53
N GLY A 47 -6.28 -11.66 -10.43
CA GLY A 47 -7.53 -12.36 -10.09
C GLY A 47 -8.61 -11.44 -9.51
N ASN A 48 -9.55 -12.04 -8.77
CA ASN A 48 -10.62 -11.35 -8.06
C ASN A 48 -10.23 -11.16 -6.58
N GLU A 49 -9.15 -10.42 -6.34
CA GLU A 49 -8.64 -10.13 -5.00
C GLU A 49 -8.62 -8.63 -4.73
N ALA A 50 -8.83 -8.25 -3.48
CA ALA A 50 -8.55 -6.91 -2.99
C ALA A 50 -7.24 -6.86 -2.20
N LYS A 51 -6.62 -5.69 -2.21
CA LYS A 51 -5.34 -5.42 -1.55
C LYS A 51 -5.50 -4.29 -0.54
N ILE A 52 -5.08 -4.53 0.69
CA ILE A 52 -4.96 -3.51 1.73
C ILE A 52 -3.48 -3.41 2.09
N THR A 53 -2.91 -2.19 2.05
CA THR A 53 -1.54 -1.97 2.51
C THR A 53 -1.59 -1.22 3.84
N ILE A 54 -0.89 -1.75 4.84
CA ILE A 54 -0.73 -1.13 6.16
C ILE A 54 0.76 -0.85 6.42
N GLN A 55 1.04 0.09 7.32
CA GLN A 55 2.38 0.44 7.76
C GLN A 55 2.44 0.42 9.29
N SER A 56 3.57 -0.01 9.82
CA SER A 56 3.85 0.00 11.26
C SER A 56 5.31 0.36 11.51
N ALA A 57 5.57 1.03 12.65
CA ALA A 57 6.91 1.28 13.16
C ALA A 57 7.54 0.05 13.84
N LYS A 58 6.74 -0.97 14.19
CA LYS A 58 7.12 -2.21 14.87
C LYS A 58 6.62 -3.44 14.09
N PRO A 59 7.05 -3.64 12.83
CA PRO A 59 6.48 -4.66 11.93
C PRO A 59 6.57 -6.10 12.48
N GLU A 60 7.65 -6.44 13.18
CA GLU A 60 7.85 -7.76 13.79
C GLU A 60 6.86 -8.08 14.92
N HIS A 61 6.31 -7.05 15.56
CA HIS A 61 5.28 -7.20 16.58
C HIS A 61 3.90 -7.13 15.94
N ASP A 62 3.64 -6.09 15.15
CA ASP A 62 2.29 -5.75 14.70
C ASP A 62 1.81 -6.65 13.55
N PHE A 63 2.71 -7.17 12.72
CA PHE A 63 2.32 -8.08 11.63
C PHE A 63 2.39 -9.56 12.01
N ARG A 64 2.92 -9.89 13.19
CA ARG A 64 3.06 -11.28 13.64
C ARG A 64 1.69 -11.92 13.83
N GLY A 65 1.45 -13.01 13.10
CA GLY A 65 0.20 -13.79 13.15
C GLY A 65 -1.03 -13.08 12.57
N LEU A 66 -0.84 -11.92 11.93
CA LEU A 66 -1.94 -11.08 11.45
C LEU A 66 -2.77 -11.77 10.37
N ASP A 67 -2.14 -12.61 9.54
CA ASP A 67 -2.81 -13.42 8.52
C ASP A 67 -3.89 -14.33 9.13
N ALA A 68 -3.52 -15.13 10.13
CA ALA A 68 -4.42 -16.07 10.78
C ALA A 68 -5.52 -15.37 11.60
N GLU A 69 -5.15 -14.33 12.35
CA GLU A 69 -6.10 -13.55 13.17
C GLU A 69 -7.13 -12.83 12.28
N LEU A 70 -6.68 -12.20 11.20
CA LEU A 70 -7.57 -11.48 10.30
C LEU A 70 -8.44 -12.45 9.49
N ALA A 71 -7.89 -13.57 9.01
CA ALA A 71 -8.67 -14.60 8.31
C ALA A 71 -9.81 -15.14 9.18
N LYS A 72 -9.53 -15.37 10.47
CA LYS A 72 -10.54 -15.79 11.44
C LYS A 72 -11.59 -14.72 11.68
N ALA A 73 -11.19 -13.45 11.80
CA ALA A 73 -12.10 -12.35 12.07
C ALA A 73 -13.10 -12.10 10.92
N ILE A 74 -12.65 -12.20 9.67
CA ILE A 74 -13.48 -11.91 8.48
C ILE A 74 -14.14 -13.15 7.86
N GLY A 75 -13.74 -14.34 8.31
CA GLY A 75 -14.22 -15.62 7.80
C GLY A 75 -13.84 -15.86 6.33
N ALA A 76 -12.66 -15.40 5.90
CA ALA A 76 -12.19 -15.54 4.52
C ALA A 76 -10.67 -15.74 4.48
N PRO A 77 -10.12 -16.34 3.41
CA PRO A 77 -8.68 -16.44 3.23
C PRO A 77 -8.01 -15.07 3.23
N VAL A 78 -6.91 -14.97 3.97
CA VAL A 78 -6.04 -13.80 4.01
C VAL A 78 -4.61 -14.24 3.78
N SER A 79 -3.87 -13.49 2.98
CA SER A 79 -2.41 -13.58 2.95
C SER A 79 -1.80 -12.24 3.31
N VAL A 80 -0.69 -12.26 4.04
CA VAL A 80 0.04 -11.07 4.47
C VAL A 80 1.48 -11.18 4.00
N ALA A 81 1.90 -10.26 3.13
CA ALA A 81 3.27 -10.15 2.66
C ALA A 81 3.95 -8.93 3.30
N VAL A 82 4.86 -9.18 4.24
CA VAL A 82 5.64 -8.12 4.92
C VAL A 82 6.76 -7.60 4.01
N LYS A 83 6.91 -6.28 3.98
CA LYS A 83 7.86 -5.50 3.19
C LYS A 83 8.44 -4.40 4.08
N SER A 84 9.45 -4.74 4.88
CA SER A 84 10.03 -3.82 5.87
C SER A 84 8.95 -3.29 6.83
N THR A 85 8.72 -1.98 6.89
CA THR A 85 7.69 -1.33 7.71
C THR A 85 6.27 -1.48 7.19
N HIS A 86 6.07 -2.07 6.01
CA HIS A 86 4.75 -2.23 5.38
C HIS A 86 4.33 -3.69 5.31
N ALA A 87 3.03 -3.94 5.27
CA ALA A 87 2.47 -5.24 4.95
C ALA A 87 1.38 -5.11 3.88
N VAL A 88 1.41 -6.02 2.92
CA VAL A 88 0.39 -6.15 1.87
C VAL A 88 -0.53 -7.30 2.21
N ILE A 89 -1.77 -6.98 2.54
CA ILE A 89 -2.83 -7.91 2.86
C ILE A 89 -3.65 -8.16 1.59
N ARG A 90 -3.91 -9.43 1.28
CA ARG A 90 -4.81 -9.83 0.19
C ARG A 90 -5.98 -10.64 0.73
N THR A 91 -7.18 -10.34 0.26
CA THR A 91 -8.42 -11.02 0.63
C THR A 91 -9.48 -10.85 -0.48
N ALA A 92 -10.69 -11.36 -0.27
CA ALA A 92 -11.79 -11.21 -1.20
C ALA A 92 -12.32 -9.75 -1.25
N PRO A 93 -12.73 -9.23 -2.43
CA PRO A 93 -13.16 -7.83 -2.57
C PRO A 93 -14.34 -7.42 -1.67
N ASP A 94 -15.27 -8.33 -1.41
CA ASP A 94 -16.43 -8.13 -0.53
C ASP A 94 -16.05 -8.06 0.96
N LYS A 95 -14.80 -8.41 1.31
CA LYS A 95 -14.30 -8.44 2.69
C LYS A 95 -13.47 -7.22 3.08
N VAL A 96 -13.22 -6.29 2.16
CA VAL A 96 -12.33 -5.14 2.40
C VAL A 96 -12.79 -4.32 3.60
N ASP A 97 -14.06 -3.96 3.69
CA ASP A 97 -14.57 -3.13 4.79
C ASP A 97 -14.49 -3.87 6.12
N THR A 98 -14.93 -5.14 6.16
CA THR A 98 -14.83 -5.98 7.36
C THR A 98 -13.39 -6.21 7.81
N ALA A 99 -12.45 -6.35 6.87
CA ALA A 99 -11.03 -6.48 7.18
C ALA A 99 -10.48 -5.18 7.77
N ARG A 100 -10.90 -4.03 7.25
CA ARG A 100 -10.47 -2.72 7.73
C ARG A 100 -10.97 -2.45 9.16
N GLU A 101 -12.21 -2.81 9.46
CA GLU A 101 -12.78 -2.74 10.82
C GLU A 101 -12.08 -3.71 11.79
N ALA A 102 -11.85 -4.96 11.35
CA ALA A 102 -11.14 -5.95 12.16
C ALA A 102 -9.69 -5.51 12.45
N LEU A 103 -9.00 -4.90 11.48
CA LEU A 103 -7.66 -4.36 11.66
C LEU A 103 -7.61 -3.30 12.76
N GLN A 104 -8.58 -2.38 12.81
CA GLN A 104 -8.67 -1.36 13.87
C GLN A 104 -8.83 -1.97 15.28
N SER A 105 -9.45 -3.15 15.37
CA SER A 105 -9.62 -3.86 16.64
C SER A 105 -8.42 -4.72 17.01
N LEU A 106 -7.80 -5.39 16.02
CA LEU A 106 -6.69 -6.31 16.22
C LEU A 106 -5.35 -5.59 16.40
N ARG A 107 -5.16 -4.47 15.69
CA ARG A 107 -3.93 -3.65 15.68
C ARG A 107 -4.33 -2.17 15.70
N PRO A 108 -4.67 -1.64 16.89
CA PRO A 108 -5.11 -0.25 17.03
C PRO A 108 -3.97 0.78 16.98
N ASP A 109 -2.72 0.32 17.12
CA ASP A 109 -1.50 1.14 17.16
C ASP A 109 -0.86 1.34 15.77
#